data_AF-A0A3S4LPY7-F1
#
_entry.id   AF-A0A3S4LPY7-F1
#
_cell.length_a   1.000
_cell.length_b   1.000
_cell.length_c   1.000
_cell.angle_alpha   90.00
_cell.angle_beta   90.00
_cell.angle_gamma   90.00
#
_symmetry.space_group_name_H-M   'P 1'
#
loop_
_entity.id
_entity.type
_entity.pdbx_description
1 polymer ?
#
loop_
_entity_poly.entity_id
_entity_poly.type
_entity_poly.pdbx_seq_one_letter_code
_entity_poly.pdbx_strand_id
1 'polypeptide(L)' 'MVSWCHHLPGEKGRFYALKGQLPGDEIASLPDNFSVESVEKLRVPQLEGERHLVIIKSNKV' A
#
# COMPACT_ATOMS: atom_id res chain seq x y z
N MET A 1 7.06 5.04 -5.06
CA MET A 1 5.79 4.77 -5.77
C MET A 1 4.82 5.92 -5.63
N VAL A 2 4.32 6.20 -4.41
CA VAL A 2 3.29 7.26 -4.19
C VAL A 2 3.72 8.64 -4.67
N SER A 3 5.00 9.02 -4.50
CA SER A 3 5.51 10.32 -4.97
C SER A 3 5.47 10.49 -6.49
N TRP A 4 5.75 9.43 -7.24
CA TRP A 4 5.81 9.47 -8.72
C TRP A 4 4.43 9.33 -9.36
N CYS A 5 3.59 8.47 -8.78
CA CYS A 5 2.30 8.10 -9.35
C CYS A 5 1.12 8.85 -8.74
N HIS A 6 1.34 9.88 -7.91
CA HIS A 6 0.29 10.61 -7.19
C HIS A 6 -0.82 11.20 -8.09
N HIS A 7 -0.52 11.44 -9.36
CA HIS A 7 -1.42 12.02 -10.35
C HIS A 7 -2.30 10.99 -11.08
N LEU A 8 -2.03 9.68 -10.91
CA LEU A 8 -2.75 8.64 -11.65
C LEU A 8 -4.12 8.29 -11.03
N PRO A 9 -4.24 8.05 -9.71
CA PRO A 9 -5.54 7.73 -9.13
C PRO A 9 -6.43 8.96 -9.05
N GLY A 10 -7.71 8.80 -9.41
CA GLY A 10 -8.75 9.80 -9.12
C GLY A 10 -9.03 9.93 -7.63
N GLU A 11 -9.98 10.78 -7.25
CA GLU A 11 -10.29 11.10 -5.83
C GLU A 11 -10.57 9.87 -4.96
N LYS A 12 -11.25 8.86 -5.52
CA LYS A 12 -11.56 7.58 -4.84
C LYS A 12 -10.60 6.45 -5.22
N GLY A 13 -9.53 6.78 -5.92
CA GLY A 13 -8.52 5.84 -6.39
C GLY A 13 -7.62 5.35 -5.26
N ARG A 14 -6.98 4.21 -5.48
CA ARG A 14 -6.11 3.55 -4.52
C ARG A 14 -4.79 3.16 -5.18
N PHE A 15 -3.72 3.16 -4.38
CA PHE A 15 -2.48 2.46 -4.74
C PHE A 15 -2.49 1.07 -4.10
N TYR A 16 -1.99 0.10 -4.85
CA TYR A 16 -1.86 -1.28 -4.42
C TYR A 16 -0.39 -1.68 -4.49
N ALA A 17 0.18 -2.05 -3.35
CA ALA A 17 1.56 -2.55 -3.28
C ALA A 17 1.58 -3.96 -2.71
N LEU A 18 2.09 -4.92 -3.49
CA LEU A 18 2.35 -6.27 -3.03
C LEU A 18 3.73 -6.33 -2.37
N LYS A 19 3.78 -6.83 -1.14
CA LYS A 19 4.99 -6.91 -0.32
C LYS A 19 5.15 -8.32 0.22
N GLY A 20 6.39 -8.73 0.48
CA GLY A 20 6.68 -10.00 1.13
C GLY A 20 6.31 -9.93 2.61
N GLN A 21 7.08 -9.14 3.36
CA GLN A 21 6.86 -8.89 4.79
C GLN A 21 6.08 -7.59 5.01
N LEU A 22 5.52 -7.42 6.21
CA LEU A 22 4.86 -6.18 6.62
C LEU A 22 5.90 -5.05 6.67
N PRO A 23 5.78 -4.01 5.83
CA PRO A 23 6.84 -3.02 5.70
C PRO A 23 6.59 -1.85 6.68
N GLY A 24 6.71 -2.11 7.98
CA GLY A 24 6.44 -1.11 9.04
C GLY A 24 7.16 0.22 8.82
N ASP A 25 8.46 0.15 8.51
CA ASP A 25 9.28 1.34 8.25
C ASP A 25 8.87 2.08 6.96
N GLU A 26 8.49 1.36 5.90
CA GLU A 26 8.03 2.00 4.66
C GLU A 26 6.67 2.69 4.87
N ILE A 27 5.79 2.09 5.67
CA ILE A 27 4.49 2.68 6.04
C ILE A 27 4.73 3.96 6.86
N ALA A 28 5.67 3.94 7.81
CA ALA A 28 6.04 5.11 8.60
C ALA A 28 6.68 6.22 7.75
N SER A 29 7.31 5.88 6.62
CA SER A 29 7.91 6.84 5.68
C SER A 29 6.94 7.42 4.65
N LEU A 30 5.67 7.03 4.67
CA LEU A 30 4.69 7.58 3.73
C LEU A 30 4.51 9.09 3.94
N PRO A 31 4.47 9.89 2.86
CA PRO A 31 4.16 11.30 2.98
C PRO A 31 2.76 11.53 3.58
N ASP A 32 2.60 12.59 4.38
CA ASP A 32 1.37 12.89 5.15
C ASP A 32 0.09 13.01 4.30
N ASN A 33 0.22 13.28 3.01
CA ASN A 33 -0.90 13.34 2.07
C ASN A 33 -1.42 11.96 1.64
N PHE A 34 -0.83 10.87 2.13
CA PHE A 34 -1.28 9.51 1.92
C PHE A 34 -1.47 8.79 3.25
N SER A 35 -2.36 7.80 3.28
CA SER A 35 -2.49 6.90 4.42
C SER A 35 -2.68 5.47 3.95
N VAL A 36 -2.21 4.51 4.74
CA VAL A 36 -2.60 3.11 4.57
C VAL A 36 -4.08 2.98 4.92
N GLU A 37 -4.87 2.48 3.98
CA GLU A 37 -6.28 2.14 4.20
C GLU A 37 -6.39 0.75 4.84
N SER A 38 -5.67 -0.24 4.31
CA SER A 38 -5.57 -1.56 4.92
C SER A 38 -4.33 -2.33 4.48
N VAL A 39 -4.02 -3.40 5.21
CA VAL A 39 -2.97 -4.37 4.86
C VAL A 39 -3.55 -5.77 4.92
N GLU A 40 -3.70 -6.40 3.76
CA GLU A 40 -4.29 -7.73 3.64
C GLU A 40 -3.19 -8.79 3.57
N LYS A 41 -3.11 -9.68 4.57
CA LYS A 41 -2.20 -10.84 4.50
C LYS A 41 -2.78 -11.88 3.55
N LEU A 42 -2.06 -12.17 2.47
CA LEU A 42 -2.46 -13.15 1.47
C LEU A 42 -1.93 -14.53 1.83
N ARG A 43 -2.80 -15.54 1.72
CA ARG A 43 -2.41 -16.96 1.73
C ARG A 43 -2.26 -17.42 0.30
N VAL A 44 -1.02 -17.50 -0.18
CA VAL A 44 -0.74 -17.96 -1.54
C VAL A 44 -0.49 -19.47 -1.49
N PRO A 45 -1.28 -20.29 -2.24
CA PRO A 45 -1.05 -21.73 -2.28
C PRO A 45 0.38 -22.07 -2.69
N GLN A 46 0.97 -23.06 -2.03
CA GLN A 46 2.30 -23.60 -2.34
C GLN A 46 3.47 -22.61 -2.16
N LEU A 47 3.23 -21.45 -1.56
CA LEU A 47 4.27 -20.48 -1.24
C LEU A 47 4.57 -20.49 0.26
N GLU A 48 5.82 -20.79 0.62
CA GLU A 48 6.29 -20.76 2.02
C GLU A 48 6.53 -19.33 2.54
N GLY A 49 6.56 -18.35 1.63
CA GLY A 49 6.78 -16.94 1.95
C GLY A 49 5.51 -16.15 2.23
N GLU A 50 5.62 -15.13 3.08
CA GLU A 50 4.53 -14.20 3.35
C GLU A 50 4.24 -13.29 2.15
N ARG A 51 2.97 -12.90 2.01
CA ARG A 51 2.55 -11.86 1.08
C ARG A 51 1.54 -10.95 1.76
N HIS A 52 1.72 -9.66 1.58
CA HIS A 52 0.86 -8.61 2.11
C HIS A 52 0.49 -7.66 0.97
N LEU A 53 -0.80 -7.42 0.78
CA LEU A 53 -1.30 -6.38 -0.11
C LEU A 53 -1.57 -5.12 0.72
N VAL A 54 -0.77 -4.09 0.51
CA VAL A 54 -0.95 -2.79 1.15
C VAL A 54 -1.81 -1.92 0.25
N ILE A 55 -2.93 -1.44 0.79
CA ILE A 55 -3.85 -0.51 0.11
C ILE A 55 -3.61 0.88 0.68
N ILE A 56 -3.31 1.84 -0.19
CA ILE A 56 -2.99 3.21 0.20
C ILE A 56 -3.97 4.16 -0.49
N LYS A 57 -4.50 5.12 0.26
CA LYS A 57 -5.37 6.18 -0.25
C LYS A 57 -4.70 7.54 -0.12
N SER A 58 -5.17 8.48 -0.92
CA SER A 58 -4.86 9.90 -0.76
C SER A 58 -5.73 10.49 0.35
N ASN A 59 -5.15 11.35 1.20
CA ASN A 59 -5.85 12.06 2.29
C ASN A 59 -6.53 13.36 1.82
N LYS A 60 -6.53 13.63 0.51
CA LYS A 60 -7.16 14.83 -0.08
C LYS A 60 -8.60 14.94 0.42
N VAL A 61 -8.88 16.06 1.07
CA VAL A 61 -10.22 16.52 1.50
C VAL A 61 -10.97 17.06 0.30
#